data_AF-A0A0Q5CPS8-F1
#
_entry.id   AF-A0A0Q5CPS8-F1
#
_cell.length_a   1.000
_cell.length_b   1.000
_cell.length_c   1.000
_cell.angle_alpha   90.00
_cell.angle_beta   90.00
_cell.angle_gamma   90.00
#
_symmetry.space_group_name_H-M   'P 1'
#
loop_
_entity.id
_entity.type
_entity.pdbx_description
1 polymer ?
#
loop_
_entity_poly.entity_id
_entity_poly.type
_entity_poly.pdbx_seq_one_letter_code
_entity_poly.pdbx_strand_id
1 'polypeptide(L)' 'MLNVRMAMDGRSIRSVALDSGIGNVTLVSILAGKAWPDLATIARLETGLGVDLWPGRHSAS' A
#
# COMPACT_ATOMS: atom_id res chain seq x y z
N MET A 1 9.77 4.00 6.95
CA MET A 1 9.95 2.94 5.92
C MET A 1 8.55 2.42 5.58
N LEU A 2 8.15 2.47 4.32
CA LEU A 2 6.79 2.13 3.86
C LEU A 2 6.58 0.60 3.91
N ASN A 3 5.80 0.08 4.87
CA ASN A 3 5.55 -1.37 4.98
C ASN A 3 4.15 -1.76 4.47
N VAL A 4 3.97 -1.71 3.15
CA VAL A 4 2.70 -2.10 2.49
C VAL A 4 2.33 -3.54 2.83
N ARG A 5 3.29 -4.46 2.89
CA ARG A 5 3.02 -5.88 3.13
C ARG A 5 2.38 -6.14 4.49
N MET A 6 2.81 -5.42 5.52
CA MET A 6 2.18 -5.50 6.84
C MET A 6 0.77 -4.91 6.82
N ALA A 7 0.60 -3.73 6.20
CA ALA A 7 -0.70 -3.07 6.07
C ALA A 7 -1.75 -3.88 5.29
N MET A 8 -1.32 -4.78 4.40
CA MET A 8 -2.21 -5.65 3.67
C MET A 8 -2.90 -6.71 4.54
N ASP A 9 -2.38 -7.03 5.74
CA ASP A 9 -3.02 -7.93 6.71
C ASP A 9 -3.62 -9.23 6.11
N GLY A 10 -2.81 -9.94 5.31
CA GLY A 10 -3.24 -11.19 4.65
C GLY A 10 -4.14 -11.02 3.43
N ARG A 11 -4.58 -9.79 3.09
CA ARG A 11 -5.33 -9.51 1.86
C ARG A 11 -4.49 -9.82 0.63
N SER A 12 -5.14 -10.33 -0.41
CA SER A 12 -4.46 -10.59 -1.69
C SER A 12 -4.00 -9.29 -2.36
N ILE A 13 -2.88 -9.35 -3.08
CA ILE A 13 -2.38 -8.24 -3.91
C ILE A 13 -3.49 -7.75 -4.87
N ARG A 14 -4.26 -8.69 -5.44
CA ARG A 14 -5.35 -8.35 -6.36
C ARG A 14 -6.45 -7.52 -5.69
N SER A 15 -6.90 -7.90 -4.49
CA SER A 15 -7.92 -7.14 -3.74
C SER A 15 -7.39 -5.76 -3.36
N VAL A 16 -6.17 -5.66 -2.87
CA VAL A 16 -5.59 -4.38 -2.44
C VAL A 16 -5.39 -3.44 -3.61
N ALA A 17 -4.91 -3.95 -4.75
CA ALA A 17 -4.76 -3.16 -5.96
C ALA A 17 -6.12 -2.61 -6.46
N LEU A 18 -7.16 -3.45 -6.44
CA LEU A 18 -8.51 -3.04 -6.80
C LEU A 18 -9.04 -1.94 -5.89
N ASP A 19 -8.97 -2.15 -4.56
CA ASP A 19 -9.52 -1.22 -3.58
C ASP A 19 -8.74 0.08 -3.50
N SER A 20 -7.45 0.05 -3.83
CA SER A 20 -6.59 1.25 -3.92
C SER A 20 -6.69 1.93 -5.28
N GLY A 21 -7.40 1.37 -6.27
CA GLY A 21 -7.48 1.93 -7.62
C GLY A 21 -6.12 2.01 -8.32
N ILE A 22 -5.24 1.04 -8.09
CA ILE A 22 -3.92 0.93 -8.74
C ILE A 22 -3.80 -0.37 -9.54
N GLY A 23 -2.84 -0.42 -10.47
CA GLY A 23 -2.57 -1.63 -11.23
C GLY A 23 -1.98 -2.74 -10.37
N ASN A 24 -2.38 -3.99 -10.61
CA ASN A 24 -1.82 -5.17 -9.93
C ASN A 24 -0.29 -5.26 -10.14
N VAL A 25 0.18 -5.00 -11.37
CA VAL A 25 1.62 -4.96 -11.70
C VAL A 25 2.36 -3.86 -10.95
N THR A 26 1.72 -2.69 -10.75
CA THR A 26 2.28 -1.58 -9.96
C THR A 26 2.50 -2.02 -8.53
N LEU A 27 1.48 -2.62 -7.90
CA LEU A 27 1.57 -3.10 -6.52
C LEU A 27 2.63 -4.22 -6.37
N VAL A 28 2.68 -5.17 -7.31
CA VAL A 28 3.73 -6.21 -7.33
C VAL A 28 5.13 -5.59 -7.41
N SER A 29 5.33 -4.59 -8.27
CA SER A 29 6.63 -3.93 -8.44
C SER A 29 7.07 -3.18 -7.18
N ILE A 30 6.14 -2.51 -6.50
CA ILE A 30 6.39 -1.83 -5.22
C ILE A 30 6.76 -2.85 -4.13
N LEU A 31 5.98 -3.93 -3.99
CA LEU A 31 6.23 -4.98 -3.00
C LEU A 31 7.53 -5.75 -3.25
N ALA A 32 8.00 -5.79 -4.50
CA ALA A 32 9.28 -6.39 -4.89
C ALA A 32 10.46 -5.41 -4.77
N GLY A 33 10.23 -4.15 -4.37
CA GLY A 33 11.27 -3.11 -4.31
C GLY A 33 11.80 -2.67 -5.68
N LYS A 34 11.09 -2.99 -6.77
CA LYS A 34 11.48 -2.65 -8.15
C LYS A 34 11.01 -1.26 -8.58
N ALA A 35 10.04 -0.70 -7.88
CA ALA A 35 9.51 0.64 -8.14
C ALA A 35 9.24 1.36 -6.83
N TRP A 36 9.54 2.66 -6.82
CA TRP A 36 9.15 3.54 -5.73
C TRP A 36 7.80 4.20 -6.08
N PRO A 37 6.79 4.11 -5.19
CA PRO A 37 5.52 4.79 -5.41
C PRO A 37 5.68 6.30 -5.29
N ASP A 38 4.96 7.03 -6.12
CA ASP A 38 4.79 8.47 -5.95
C ASP A 38 3.75 8.78 -4.85
N LEU A 39 3.58 10.07 -4.52
CA LEU A 39 2.65 10.51 -3.48
C LEU A 39 1.19 10.13 -3.80
N ALA A 40 0.80 10.17 -5.08
CA ALA A 40 -0.54 9.79 -5.50
C ALA A 40 -0.80 8.28 -5.27
N THR A 41 0.19 7.44 -5.54
CA THR A 41 0.14 6.00 -5.29
C THR A 41 0.10 5.70 -3.79
N ILE A 42 0.86 6.44 -2.98
CA ILE A 42 0.80 6.32 -1.52
C ILE A 42 -0.60 6.67 -1.01
N ALA A 43 -1.16 7.83 -1.37
CA ALA A 43 -2.49 8.25 -0.92
C ALA A 43 -3.60 7.27 -1.32
N ARG A 44 -3.48 6.69 -2.53
CA ARG A 44 -4.38 5.63 -3.01
C ARG A 44 -4.27 4.35 -2.19
N LEU A 45 -3.05 3.92 -1.87
CA LEU A 45 -2.81 2.77 -1.01
C LEU A 45 -3.34 3.00 0.40
N GLU A 46 -3.13 4.18 0.97
CA GLU A 46 -3.68 4.56 2.28
C GLU A 46 -5.20 4.49 2.28
N THR A 47 -5.84 5.03 1.23
CA THR A 47 -7.30 4.96 1.05
C THR A 47 -7.79 3.52 0.92
N GLY A 48 -7.14 2.70 0.10
CA GLY A 48 -7.56 1.31 -0.15
C GLY A 48 -7.24 0.32 0.98
N LEU A 49 -6.28 0.66 1.84
CA LEU A 49 -5.90 -0.12 3.02
C LEU A 49 -6.56 0.40 4.30
N GLY A 50 -7.04 1.64 4.31
CA GLY A 50 -7.61 2.29 5.49
C GLY A 50 -6.57 2.59 6.57
N VAL A 51 -5.30 2.82 6.18
CA VAL A 51 -4.19 3.08 7.11
C VAL A 51 -3.33 4.25 6.65
N ASP A 52 -2.70 4.95 7.58
CA ASP A 52 -1.66 5.94 7.28
C ASP A 52 -0.34 5.21 7.05
N LEU A 53 0.14 5.19 5.81
CA LEU A 53 1.39 4.59 5.40
C LEU A 53 2.57 5.56 5.60
N TRP A 54 2.32 6.88 5.54
CA TRP A 54 3.31 7.92 5.78
C TRP A 54 2.74 9.18 6.46
N PRO A 55 3.42 9.79 7.46
CA PRO A 55 4.63 9.36 8.17
C PRO A 55 4.33 8.31 9.26
N GLY A 56 3.20 7.61 9.17
CA GLY A 56 2.81 6.53 10.07
C GLY A 56 2.40 7.06 11.44
N ARG A 57 1.09 7.23 11.67
CA ARG A 57 0.58 7.11 13.04
C ARG A 57 0.71 5.63 13.40
N HIS A 58 1.81 5.31 14.08
CA HIS A 58 1.90 4.08 14.85
C HIS A 58 0.84 4.21 15.95
N SER A 59 -0.38 3.76 15.67
CA SER A 59 -1.41 3.62 16.70
C SER A 59 -0.97 2.46 17.60
N ALA A 60 -0.06 2.75 18.51
CA ALA A 60 0.14 1.94 19.69
C ALA A 60 -1.14 2.08 20.53
N SER A 61 -2.01 1.08 20.47
CA SER A 61 -3.08 0.82 21.45
C SER A 61 -3.47 -0.64 21.35
#